data_AF-A0A7C1EZ22-F1
#
_entry.id   AF-A0A7C1EZ22-F1
#
_cell.length_a   1.000
_cell.length_b   1.000
_cell.length_c   1.000
_cell.angle_alpha   90.00
_cell.angle_beta   90.00
_cell.angle_gamma   90.00
#
_symmetry.space_group_name_H-M   'P 1'
#
loop_
_entity.id
_entity.type
_entity.pdbx_description
1 polymer ?
#
loop_
_entity_poly.entity_id
_entity_poly.type
_entity_poly.pdbx_seq_one_letter_code
_entity_poly.pdbx_strand_id
1 'polypeptide(L)'
;MGKYFIGTSGWQYWHWKKVFYPENLSSKDFFDYYIKYFDTTEINASFYRDIRETTFLKWYQNSPKNFIYSVKLNRVVTHFKRLKVDRKTLDNYINKISLLKEKLGVILIQLPPGLKFDVVLLEDFIGMLDKNFRYAIEVRNQSFICNSFFEIL
;
A
#
# COMPACT_ATOMS: atom_id res chain seq x y z
N MET A 1 -21.65 0.71 13.97
CA MET A 1 -20.46 1.54 14.26
C MET A 1 -19.31 1.01 13.41
N GLY A 2 -18.55 1.87 12.73
CA GLY A 2 -17.45 1.44 11.84
C GLY A 2 -16.25 0.91 12.62
N LYS A 3 -15.44 0.03 12.01
CA LYS A 3 -14.15 -0.40 12.55
C LYS A 3 -13.06 0.54 12.06
N TYR A 4 -12.27 1.08 12.97
CA TYR A 4 -11.14 1.98 12.66
C TYR A 4 -9.83 1.27 12.93
N PHE A 5 -8.84 1.52 12.07
CA PHE A 5 -7.48 1.03 12.23
C PHE A 5 -6.53 2.22 12.20
N ILE A 6 -5.72 2.36 13.25
CA ILE A 6 -4.73 3.44 13.40
C ILE A 6 -3.35 2.78 13.45
N GLY A 7 -2.42 3.30 12.67
CA GLY A 7 -1.05 2.82 12.57
C GLY A 7 -0.19 3.78 11.75
N THR A 8 0.99 3.33 11.35
CA THR A 8 1.99 4.16 10.66
C THR A 8 2.26 3.71 9.23
N SER A 9 2.91 4.58 8.46
CA SER A 9 3.50 4.19 7.17
C SER A 9 4.85 3.52 7.41
N GLY A 10 4.83 2.21 7.64
CA GLY A 10 5.99 1.38 7.95
C GLY A 10 6.31 1.28 9.44
N TRP A 11 7.21 0.35 9.78
CA TRP A 11 7.63 0.02 11.16
C TRP A 11 9.13 -0.22 11.29
N GLN A 12 9.93 0.02 10.25
CA GLN A 12 11.37 -0.27 10.25
C GLN A 12 12.20 1.02 10.25
N TYR A 13 12.20 1.71 11.38
CA TYR A 13 12.84 3.02 11.53
C TYR A 13 13.79 3.06 12.73
N TRP A 14 15.10 3.15 12.47
CA TRP A 14 16.11 3.23 13.53
C TRP A 14 15.96 4.44 14.44
N HIS A 15 15.53 5.58 13.88
CA HIS A 15 15.31 6.81 14.63
C HIS A 15 14.12 6.74 15.60
N TRP A 16 13.35 5.64 15.61
CA TRP A 16 12.31 5.40 16.61
C TRP A 16 12.86 4.78 17.90
N LYS A 17 14.13 4.35 17.93
CA LYS A 17 14.77 3.95 19.19
C LYS A 17 14.77 5.10 20.19
N LYS A 18 14.51 4.79 21.46
CA LYS A 18 14.31 5.73 22.58
C LYS A 18 13.04 6.59 22.50
N VAL A 19 12.29 6.54 21.40
CA VAL A 19 11.03 7.28 21.22
C VAL A 19 9.84 6.33 21.31
N PHE A 20 9.86 5.29 20.47
CA PHE A 20 8.85 4.23 20.45
C PHE A 20 9.48 2.86 20.74
N TYR A 21 10.64 2.56 20.14
CA TYR A 21 11.37 1.31 20.41
C TYR A 21 12.32 1.46 21.59
N PRO A 22 12.49 0.42 22.44
CA PRO A 22 13.56 0.37 23.42
C PRO A 22 14.93 0.54 22.76
N GLU A 23 15.87 1.19 23.47
CA GLU A 23 17.21 1.49 22.96
C GLU A 23 17.94 0.24 22.43
N ASN A 24 17.90 -0.84 23.20
CA ASN A 24 18.62 -2.07 22.90
C ASN A 24 17.82 -3.07 22.05
N LEU A 25 16.64 -2.68 21.54
CA LEU A 25 15.84 -3.56 20.70
C LEU A 25 16.55 -3.82 19.36
N SER A 26 16.66 -5.09 18.96
CA SER A 26 17.18 -5.45 17.64
C SER A 26 16.19 -5.05 16.55
N SER A 27 16.67 -4.61 15.39
CA SER A 27 15.80 -4.24 14.26
C SER A 27 14.98 -5.40 13.71
N LYS A 28 15.42 -6.65 13.96
CA LYS A 28 14.67 -7.86 13.63
C LYS A 28 13.37 -7.97 14.45
N ASP A 29 13.38 -7.43 15.67
CA ASP A 29 12.28 -7.51 16.63
C ASP A 29 11.36 -6.28 16.59
N PHE A 30 11.66 -5.30 15.70
CA PHE A 30 10.84 -4.09 15.58
C PHE A 30 9.40 -4.39 15.19
N PHE A 31 9.17 -5.40 14.34
CA PHE A 31 7.81 -5.78 13.97
C PHE A 31 7.07 -6.40 15.16
N ASP A 32 7.70 -7.33 15.87
CA ASP A 32 7.12 -7.99 17.04
C ASP A 32 6.82 -7.00 18.17
N TYR A 33 7.63 -5.95 18.30
CA TYR A 33 7.34 -4.84 19.20
C TYR A 33 6.17 -3.98 18.69
N TYR A 34 6.17 -3.62 17.40
CA TYR A 34 5.15 -2.75 16.80
C TYR A 34 3.73 -3.33 16.92
N ILE A 35 3.56 -4.63 16.67
CA ILE A 35 2.25 -5.30 16.73
C ILE A 35 1.66 -5.41 18.14
N LYS A 36 2.39 -5.02 19.19
CA LYS A 36 1.85 -4.91 20.55
C LYS A 36 1.01 -3.65 20.75
N TYR A 37 1.19 -2.65 19.87
CA TYR A 37 0.57 -1.33 20.00
C TYR A 37 -0.38 -0.99 18.85
N PHE A 38 -0.18 -1.60 17.68
CA PHE A 38 -0.96 -1.32 16.48
C PHE A 38 -1.45 -2.60 15.81
N ASP A 39 -2.71 -2.57 15.35
CA ASP A 39 -3.32 -3.66 14.58
C ASP A 39 -3.19 -3.46 13.06
N THR A 40 -2.49 -2.40 12.63
CA THR A 40 -2.28 -2.10 11.21
C THR A 40 -0.97 -1.38 10.93
N THR A 41 -0.53 -1.45 9.68
CA THR A 41 0.54 -0.61 9.12
C THR A 41 0.36 -0.53 7.60
N GLU A 42 0.84 0.56 7.01
CA GLU A 42 1.06 0.61 5.57
C GLU A 42 2.43 0.03 5.23
N ILE A 43 2.48 -0.87 4.25
CA ILE A 43 3.72 -1.30 3.60
C ILE A 43 4.05 -0.27 2.52
N ASN A 44 4.99 0.61 2.86
CA ASN A 44 5.50 1.65 1.96
C ASN A 44 6.77 1.19 1.21
N ALA A 45 7.48 0.16 1.69
CA ALA A 45 8.69 -0.35 1.03
C ALA A 45 8.42 -0.84 -0.41
N SER A 46 7.23 -1.38 -0.67
CA SER A 46 6.75 -1.81 -1.99
C SER A 46 6.64 -0.68 -3.01
N PHE A 47 6.51 0.57 -2.55
CA PHE A 47 6.54 1.73 -3.43
C PHE A 47 7.92 1.90 -4.10
N TYR A 48 8.99 1.67 -3.34
CA TYR A 48 10.36 1.93 -3.80
C TYR A 48 11.03 0.72 -4.44
N ARG A 49 10.66 -0.49 -4.02
CA ARG A 49 11.33 -1.74 -4.38
C ARG A 49 10.31 -2.80 -4.77
N ASP A 50 10.70 -3.67 -5.68
CA ASP A 50 9.95 -4.91 -5.92
C ASP A 50 10.22 -5.89 -4.77
N ILE A 51 9.19 -6.12 -3.95
CA ILE A 51 9.29 -6.97 -2.77
C ILE A 51 9.07 -8.43 -3.18
N ARG A 52 9.94 -9.32 -2.70
CA ARG A 52 9.84 -10.75 -3.00
C ARG A 52 8.58 -11.35 -2.37
N GLU A 53 7.99 -12.33 -3.04
CA GLU A 53 6.84 -13.11 -2.54
C GLU A 53 7.11 -13.70 -1.15
N THR A 54 8.30 -14.26 -0.95
CA THR A 54 8.73 -14.82 0.35
C THR A 54 8.70 -13.80 1.48
N THR A 55 8.78 -12.50 1.18
CA THR A 55 8.69 -11.43 2.19
C THR A 55 7.24 -11.15 2.55
N PHE A 56 6.32 -11.09 1.57
CA PHE A 56 4.89 -11.00 1.83
C PHE A 56 4.37 -12.19 2.63
N LEU A 57 4.79 -13.41 2.28
CA LEU A 57 4.44 -14.62 3.03
C LEU A 57 4.91 -14.55 4.48
N LYS A 58 6.12 -14.04 4.74
CA LYS A 58 6.62 -13.85 6.11
C LYS A 58 5.81 -12.81 6.88
N TRP A 59 5.43 -11.69 6.26
CA TRP A 59 4.56 -10.71 6.91
C TRP A 59 3.18 -11.29 7.23
N TYR A 60 2.60 -12.07 6.32
CA TYR A 60 1.36 -12.79 6.58
C TYR A 60 1.50 -13.77 7.75
N GLN A 61 2.58 -14.57 7.79
CA GLN A 61 2.80 -15.58 8.83
C GLN A 61 3.07 -14.97 10.20
N ASN A 62 3.90 -13.92 10.28
CA ASN A 62 4.37 -13.37 11.54
C ASN A 62 3.41 -12.37 12.18
N SER A 63 2.43 -11.87 11.43
CA SER A 63 1.43 -10.94 11.98
C SER A 63 0.30 -11.67 12.73
N PRO A 64 -0.33 -11.04 13.73
CA PRO A 64 -1.52 -11.57 14.39
C PRO A 64 -2.67 -11.84 13.40
N LYS A 65 -3.60 -12.73 13.77
CA LYS A 65 -4.74 -13.12 12.92
C LYS A 65 -5.56 -11.91 12.43
N ASN A 66 -5.75 -10.90 13.28
CA ASN A 66 -6.60 -9.74 12.99
C ASN A 66 -5.83 -8.52 12.48
N PHE A 67 -4.54 -8.66 12.22
CA PHE A 67 -3.69 -7.57 11.76
C PHE A 67 -3.96 -7.26 10.29
N ILE A 68 -4.09 -5.97 9.95
CA ILE A 68 -4.42 -5.53 8.59
C ILE A 68 -3.29 -4.70 8.01
N TYR A 69 -2.88 -5.00 6.79
CA TYR A 69 -1.94 -4.21 6.00
C TYR A 69 -2.68 -3.36 4.98
N SER A 70 -2.26 -2.11 4.84
CA SER A 70 -2.40 -1.40 3.57
C SER A 70 -1.10 -1.54 2.79
N VAL A 71 -1.14 -1.59 1.46
CA VAL A 71 0.06 -1.75 0.64
C VAL A 71 0.12 -0.70 -0.44
N LYS A 72 1.20 0.06 -0.47
CA LYS A 72 1.40 1.08 -1.50
C LYS A 72 1.89 0.44 -2.79
N LEU A 73 1.16 0.68 -3.87
CA LEU A 73 1.52 0.17 -5.19
C LEU A 73 2.86 0.73 -5.66
N ASN A 74 3.61 -0.07 -6.40
CA ASN A 74 4.97 0.29 -6.81
C ASN A 74 5.00 1.56 -7.68
N ARG A 75 5.98 2.43 -7.44
CA ARG A 75 6.16 3.70 -8.18
C ARG A 75 6.39 3.51 -9.68
N VAL A 76 6.82 2.33 -10.13
CA VAL A 76 6.88 1.99 -11.56
C VAL A 76 5.50 2.19 -12.19
N VAL A 77 4.43 1.73 -11.53
CA VAL A 77 3.06 1.86 -12.04
C VAL A 77 2.58 3.31 -11.99
N THR A 78 2.68 3.95 -10.81
CA THR A 78 2.03 5.24 -10.58
C THR A 78 2.86 6.45 -10.97
N HIS A 79 4.19 6.40 -10.82
CA HIS A 79 5.07 7.56 -11.03
C HIS A 79 5.85 7.50 -12.34
N PHE A 80 6.39 6.33 -12.71
CA PHE A 80 7.21 6.19 -13.92
C PHE A 80 6.34 5.93 -15.16
N LYS A 81 5.46 4.93 -15.11
CA LYS A 81 4.51 4.62 -16.18
C LYS A 81 3.27 5.51 -16.13
N ARG A 82 2.99 6.15 -15.00
CA ARG A 82 1.88 7.11 -14.84
C ARG A 82 0.56 6.51 -15.31
N LEU A 83 0.27 5.30 -14.79
CA LEU A 83 -0.91 4.49 -15.12
C LEU A 83 -0.91 3.86 -16.52
N LYS A 84 0.00 4.23 -17.41
CA LYS A 84 0.21 3.61 -18.74
C LYS A 84 1.05 2.33 -18.62
N VAL A 85 0.58 1.38 -17.84
CA VAL A 85 1.24 0.08 -17.60
C VAL A 85 0.48 -1.03 -18.31
N ASP A 86 1.16 -2.07 -18.76
CA ASP A 86 0.50 -3.27 -19.28
C ASP A 86 -0.03 -4.16 -18.15
N ARG A 87 -1.03 -5.00 -18.46
CA ARG A 87 -1.67 -5.90 -17.49
C ARG A 87 -0.68 -6.83 -16.81
N LYS A 88 0.26 -7.41 -17.55
CA LYS A 88 1.26 -8.35 -17.01
C LYS A 88 2.12 -7.68 -15.94
N THR A 89 2.56 -6.45 -16.18
CA THR A 89 3.36 -5.69 -15.23
C THR A 89 2.57 -5.33 -13.98
N LEU A 90 1.29 -4.94 -14.13
CA LEU A 90 0.41 -4.68 -12.99
C LEU A 90 0.18 -5.96 -12.16
N ASP A 91 -0.19 -7.05 -12.83
CA ASP A 91 -0.49 -8.36 -12.21
C ASP A 91 0.73 -8.89 -11.44
N ASN A 92 1.95 -8.68 -11.94
CA ASN A 92 3.18 -9.05 -11.24
C ASN A 92 3.29 -8.40 -9.84
N TYR A 93 2.80 -7.18 -9.65
CA TYR A 93 2.77 -6.55 -8.33
C TYR A 93 1.57 -7.01 -7.51
N ILE A 94 0.38 -7.04 -8.11
CA ILE A 94 -0.86 -7.42 -7.42
C ILE A 94 -0.79 -8.87 -6.91
N ASN A 95 -0.26 -9.81 -7.69
CA ASN A 95 -0.10 -11.21 -7.30
C ASN A 95 0.84 -11.40 -6.09
N LYS A 96 1.83 -10.53 -5.91
CA LYS A 96 2.70 -10.58 -4.73
C LYS A 96 2.00 -10.00 -3.51
N ILE A 97 1.27 -8.90 -3.71
CA ILE A 97 0.51 -8.23 -2.66
C ILE A 97 -0.62 -9.13 -2.14
N SER A 98 -1.27 -9.88 -3.03
CA SER A 98 -2.38 -10.79 -2.70
C SER A 98 -1.99 -11.94 -1.77
N LEU A 99 -0.68 -12.21 -1.61
CA LEU A 99 -0.16 -13.19 -0.63
C LEU A 99 -0.45 -12.80 0.83
N LEU A 100 -0.85 -11.55 1.09
CA LEU A 100 -1.35 -11.10 2.39
C LEU A 100 -2.80 -11.55 2.68
N LYS A 101 -3.53 -12.06 1.68
CA LYS A 101 -4.85 -12.68 1.82
C LYS A 101 -5.83 -11.81 2.62
N GLU A 102 -6.48 -12.35 3.64
CA GLU A 102 -7.44 -11.64 4.50
C GLU A 102 -6.81 -10.50 5.31
N LYS A 103 -5.48 -10.45 5.41
CA LYS A 103 -4.74 -9.35 6.04
C LYS A 103 -4.46 -8.21 5.07
N LEU A 104 -4.81 -8.33 3.79
CA LEU A 104 -4.77 -7.23 2.84
C LEU A 104 -6.04 -6.37 2.95
N GLY A 105 -5.93 -5.21 3.60
CA GLY A 105 -7.05 -4.30 3.78
C GLY A 105 -7.31 -3.40 2.57
N VAL A 106 -6.25 -2.83 1.99
CA VAL A 106 -6.36 -1.91 0.84
C VAL A 106 -5.04 -1.79 0.09
N ILE A 107 -5.11 -1.65 -1.23
CA ILE A 107 -3.98 -1.28 -2.08
C ILE A 107 -4.04 0.23 -2.36
N LEU A 108 -3.04 0.97 -1.91
CA LEU A 108 -2.92 2.41 -2.12
C LEU A 108 -2.28 2.71 -3.48
N ILE A 109 -3.02 3.39 -4.34
CA ILE A 109 -2.58 3.95 -5.63
C ILE A 109 -2.36 5.45 -5.42
N GLN A 110 -1.16 5.81 -4.94
CA GLN A 110 -0.78 7.22 -4.82
C GLN A 110 -0.19 7.74 -6.14
N LEU A 111 -0.78 8.80 -6.67
CA LEU A 111 -0.39 9.44 -7.92
C LEU A 111 0.60 10.61 -7.69
N PRO A 112 1.56 10.86 -8.61
CA PRO A 112 2.48 11.98 -8.49
C PRO A 112 1.76 13.31 -8.72
N PRO A 113 2.25 14.43 -8.13
CA PRO A 113 1.64 15.75 -8.30
C PRO A 113 1.67 16.25 -9.77
N GLY A 114 2.58 15.73 -10.59
CA GLY A 114 2.69 16.09 -12.00
C GLY A 114 1.69 15.36 -12.91
N LEU A 115 0.91 14.39 -12.42
CA LEU A 115 -0.14 13.75 -13.20
C LEU A 115 -1.41 14.59 -13.12
N LYS A 116 -1.92 15.02 -14.29
CA LYS A 116 -3.21 15.70 -14.40
C LYS A 116 -4.31 14.67 -14.60
N PHE A 117 -5.53 15.02 -14.20
CA PHE A 117 -6.71 14.20 -14.43
C PHE A 117 -6.94 14.04 -15.93
N ASP A 118 -7.12 12.80 -16.34
CA ASP A 118 -7.44 12.35 -17.69
C ASP A 118 -8.40 11.17 -17.49
N VAL A 119 -9.64 11.37 -17.92
CA VAL A 119 -10.75 10.43 -17.69
C VAL A 119 -10.46 9.06 -18.31
N VAL A 120 -10.00 9.06 -19.56
CA VAL A 120 -9.74 7.83 -20.32
C VAL A 120 -8.59 7.06 -19.67
N LEU A 121 -7.50 7.76 -19.33
CA LEU A 121 -6.36 7.14 -18.67
C LEU A 121 -6.74 6.48 -17.33
N LEU A 122 -7.60 7.15 -16.55
CA LEU A 122 -8.01 6.62 -15.25
C LEU A 122 -8.96 5.43 -15.40
N GLU A 123 -9.96 5.53 -16.26
CA GLU A 123 -10.92 4.46 -16.53
C GLU A 123 -10.23 3.21 -17.09
N ASP A 124 -9.31 3.39 -18.04
CA ASP A 124 -8.51 2.28 -18.59
C ASP A 124 -7.72 1.58 -17.48
N PHE A 125 -7.06 2.34 -16.61
CA PHE A 125 -6.29 1.79 -15.50
C PHE A 125 -7.17 1.08 -14.47
N ILE A 126 -8.31 1.68 -14.09
CA ILE A 126 -9.26 1.06 -13.15
C ILE A 126 -9.87 -0.21 -13.75
N GLY A 127 -10.18 -0.22 -15.05
CA GLY A 127 -10.63 -1.40 -15.78
C GLY A 127 -9.62 -2.55 -15.78
N MET A 128 -8.35 -2.28 -15.49
CA MET A 128 -7.33 -3.30 -15.30
C MET A 128 -7.31 -3.91 -13.90
N LEU A 129 -7.81 -3.21 -12.88
CA LEU A 129 -7.74 -3.64 -11.48
C LEU A 129 -8.63 -4.87 -11.21
N ASP A 130 -8.15 -5.78 -10.37
CA ASP A 130 -8.92 -6.95 -9.94
C ASP A 130 -9.94 -6.55 -8.87
N LYS A 131 -11.22 -6.71 -9.20
CA LYS A 131 -12.36 -6.32 -8.34
C LYS A 131 -12.45 -7.08 -7.01
N ASN A 132 -11.66 -8.14 -6.82
CA ASN A 132 -11.57 -8.85 -5.55
C ASN A 132 -10.80 -8.07 -4.47
N PHE A 133 -10.04 -7.03 -4.85
CA PHE A 133 -9.30 -6.21 -3.89
C PHE A 133 -9.95 -4.85 -3.69
N ARG A 134 -9.71 -4.28 -2.51
CA ARG A 134 -10.03 -2.88 -2.23
C ARG A 134 -8.86 -1.99 -2.63
N TYR A 135 -9.17 -0.90 -3.30
CA TYR A 135 -8.20 0.12 -3.70
C TYR A 135 -8.53 1.47 -3.09
N ALA A 136 -7.50 2.30 -2.89
CA ALA A 136 -7.64 3.71 -2.56
C ALA A 136 -6.78 4.52 -3.53
N ILE A 137 -7.35 5.53 -4.17
CA ILE A 137 -6.62 6.43 -5.07
C ILE A 137 -6.32 7.72 -4.32
N GLU A 138 -5.03 8.04 -4.16
CA GLU A 138 -4.58 9.28 -3.55
C GLU A 138 -4.03 10.20 -4.64
N VAL A 139 -4.73 11.31 -4.89
CA VAL A 139 -4.39 12.31 -5.90
C VAL A 139 -3.63 13.48 -5.28
N ARG A 140 -2.69 14.06 -6.02
CA ARG A 140 -1.85 15.19 -5.57
C ARG A 140 -1.86 16.37 -6.54
N ASN A 141 -2.79 16.37 -7.48
CA ASN A 141 -2.97 17.42 -8.46
C ASN A 141 -4.42 17.92 -8.42
N GLN A 142 -4.61 19.24 -8.40
CA GLN A 142 -5.93 19.87 -8.26
C GLN A 142 -6.87 19.58 -9.43
N SER A 143 -6.37 19.18 -10.61
CA SER A 143 -7.22 18.80 -11.75
C SER A 143 -8.14 17.61 -11.48
N PHE A 144 -7.87 16.81 -10.43
CA PHE A 144 -8.74 15.73 -9.98
C PHE A 144 -9.91 16.21 -9.11
N ILE A 145 -9.94 17.48 -8.69
CA ILE A 145 -11.04 18.05 -7.90
C ILE A 145 -12.17 18.45 -8.86
N CYS A 146 -12.87 17.47 -9.40
CA CYS A 146 -13.98 17.64 -10.33
C CYS A 146 -14.99 16.49 -10.22
N ASN A 147 -16.24 16.73 -10.62
CA ASN A 147 -17.31 15.73 -10.50
C ASN A 147 -16.98 14.44 -11.25
N SER A 148 -16.41 14.54 -12.46
CA SER A 148 -16.05 13.36 -13.26
C SER A 148 -15.06 12.44 -12.56
N PHE A 149 -14.15 12.95 -11.72
CA PHE A 149 -13.29 12.09 -10.93
C PHE A 149 -14.06 11.37 -9.81
N PHE A 150 -14.96 12.07 -9.13
CA PHE A 150 -15.77 11.48 -8.06
C PHE A 150 -16.79 10.46 -8.56
N GLU A 151 -17.30 10.63 -9.78
CA GLU A 151 -18.23 9.68 -10.42
C GLU A 151 -17.57 8.35 -10.82
N ILE A 152 -16.24 8.33 -10.99
CA ILE A 152 -15.47 7.13 -11.33
C ILE A 152 -15.20 6.23 -10.11
N LEU A 153 -15.15 6.80 -8.90
CA LEU A 153 -14.80 6.10 -7.65
C LEU A 153 -15.96 5.29 -7.06
#